data_AF-A0A3D1GX32-F1
#
_entry.id   AF-A0A3D1GX32-F1
#
_cell.length_a   1.000
_cell.length_b   1.000
_cell.length_c   1.000
_cell.angle_alpha   90.00
_cell.angle_beta   90.00
_cell.angle_gamma   90.00
#
_symmetry.space_group_name_H-M   'P 1'
#
loop_
_entity.id
_entity.type
_entity.pdbx_description
1 polymer ?
#
loop_
_entity_poly.entity_id
_entity_poly.type
_entity_poly.pdbx_seq_one_letter_code
_entity_poly.pdbx_strand_id
1 'polypeptide(L)'
;MKEAYSLMTGNVKNLLKSTWWAFMIYAFMVAFMVYLRTPNKMLHDWGEENMMLSFCLQTVVYLGVIVAAFLMGAAAWRWLTDKPFGRMMKRFTTIYLASAVVSFVVTFAATFALTCFYLTAFLTASGSAATADSAAGSPSLLIIVLFALAIVAATALCMAVSLPFAYLTPKYMLQEKGEKLRPWKSFKCGFRHMGSIFKMGFLGSLVILVAGILIYIPLAILIGAQVSAQMGTLEGDPVGTPSYFTFLFIIVTALLLFIFAYILHWLFISYIYLYGSIENDEMKKTEMLNAKC
;
A
#
# COMPACT_ATOMS: atom_id res chain seq x y z
N MET A 1 -1.84 16.94 11.38
CA MET A 1 -1.33 17.27 10.03
C MET A 1 -0.43 18.49 10.03
N LYS A 2 -0.85 19.64 10.57
CA LYS A 2 -0.01 20.85 10.67
C LYS A 2 1.33 20.59 11.38
N GLU A 3 1.30 19.92 12.53
CA GLU A 3 2.53 19.56 13.27
C GLU A 3 3.48 18.68 12.45
N ALA A 4 2.95 17.66 11.77
CA ALA A 4 3.74 16.80 10.88
C ALA A 4 4.37 17.58 9.72
N TYR A 5 3.62 18.51 9.13
CA TYR A 5 4.13 19.40 8.09
C TYR A 5 5.23 20.32 8.63
N SER A 6 5.02 20.94 9.79
CA SER A 6 5.99 21.81 10.46
C SER A 6 7.29 21.06 10.80
N LEU A 7 7.18 19.84 11.34
CA LEU A 7 8.33 19.00 11.66
C LEU A 7 9.18 18.69 10.42
N MET A 8 8.54 18.26 9.33
CA MET A 8 9.24 17.94 8.09
C MET A 8 9.87 19.16 7.44
N THR A 9 9.10 20.25 7.29
CA THR A 9 9.57 21.48 6.62
C THR A 9 10.61 22.23 7.44
N GLY A 10 10.52 22.19 8.76
CA GLY A 10 11.54 22.73 9.65
C GLY A 10 12.86 21.94 9.65
N ASN A 11 12.82 20.65 9.27
CA ASN A 11 13.98 19.74 9.37
C ASN A 11 14.35 19.07 8.04
N VAL A 12 13.94 19.62 6.88
CA VAL A 12 14.12 19.00 5.55
C VAL A 12 15.56 18.54 5.32
N LYS A 13 16.54 19.39 5.65
CA LYS A 13 17.96 19.07 5.43
C LYS A 13 18.40 17.83 6.22
N ASN A 14 17.98 17.73 7.49
CA ASN A 14 18.32 16.58 8.34
C ASN A 14 17.58 15.32 7.87
N LEU A 15 16.27 15.45 7.61
CA LEU A 15 15.45 14.38 7.05
C LEU A 15 16.10 13.80 5.79
N LEU A 16 16.33 14.64 4.78
CA LEU A 16 16.91 14.24 3.51
C LEU A 16 18.29 13.60 3.71
N LYS A 17 19.18 14.23 4.50
CA LYS A 17 20.54 13.69 4.75
C LYS A 17 20.52 12.31 5.41
N SER A 18 19.55 12.03 6.27
CA SER A 18 19.45 10.76 7.00
C SER A 18 18.77 9.65 6.18
N THR A 19 17.74 9.99 5.39
CA THR A 19 16.86 9.01 4.75
C THR A 19 16.99 8.88 3.23
N TRP A 20 17.70 9.78 2.54
CA TRP A 20 17.72 9.81 1.06
C TRP A 20 18.10 8.48 0.42
N TRP A 21 19.12 7.78 0.94
CA TRP A 21 19.60 6.54 0.33
C TRP A 21 18.52 5.45 0.34
N ALA A 22 17.77 5.31 1.43
CA ALA A 22 16.74 4.29 1.56
C ALA A 22 15.51 4.62 0.68
N PHE A 23 15.14 5.89 0.63
CA PHE A 23 14.06 6.39 -0.23
C PHE A 23 14.42 6.25 -1.71
N MET A 24 15.69 6.49 -2.07
CA MET A 24 16.19 6.36 -3.43
C MET A 24 16.22 4.90 -3.88
N ILE A 25 16.70 3.97 -3.03
CA ILE A 25 16.67 2.53 -3.32
C ILE A 25 15.22 2.07 -3.55
N TYR A 26 14.28 2.49 -2.70
CA TYR A 26 12.87 2.20 -2.90
C TYR A 26 12.34 2.73 -4.23
N ALA A 27 12.63 4.00 -4.54
CA ALA A 27 12.17 4.63 -5.77
C ALA A 27 12.71 3.93 -7.03
N PHE A 28 13.98 3.53 -7.04
CA PHE A 28 14.57 2.77 -8.15
C PHE A 28 13.94 1.37 -8.29
N MET A 29 13.76 0.64 -7.19
CA MET A 29 13.13 -0.69 -7.23
C MET A 29 11.70 -0.61 -7.77
N VAL A 30 10.93 0.40 -7.35
CA VAL A 30 9.58 0.63 -7.88
C VAL A 30 9.63 1.08 -9.34
N ALA A 31 10.59 1.90 -9.76
CA ALA A 31 10.75 2.30 -11.17
C ALA A 31 11.06 1.08 -12.07
N PHE A 32 11.94 0.17 -11.63
CA PHE A 32 12.17 -1.10 -12.32
C PHE A 32 10.90 -1.96 -12.38
N MET A 33 10.16 -2.05 -11.27
CA MET A 33 8.88 -2.76 -11.25
C MET A 33 7.87 -2.18 -12.24
N VAL A 34 7.76 -0.84 -12.32
CA VAL A 34 6.90 -0.15 -13.29
C VAL A 34 7.34 -0.44 -14.72
N TYR A 35 8.64 -0.37 -15.00
CA TYR A 35 9.19 -0.70 -16.32
C TYR A 35 8.87 -2.13 -16.74
N LEU A 36 9.10 -3.12 -15.87
CA LEU A 36 8.80 -4.54 -16.15
C LEU A 36 7.30 -4.81 -16.39
N ARG A 37 6.41 -3.94 -15.89
CA ARG A 37 4.96 -4.03 -16.09
C ARG A 37 4.44 -3.22 -17.27
N THR A 38 5.25 -2.32 -17.80
CA THR A 38 4.86 -1.52 -18.96
C THR A 38 5.15 -2.35 -20.23
N PRO A 39 4.30 -2.29 -21.27
CA PRO A 39 4.56 -3.01 -22.51
C PRO A 39 5.98 -2.78 -23.02
N ASN A 40 6.65 -3.87 -23.41
CA ASN A 40 7.97 -3.86 -23.99
C ASN A 40 8.18 -5.15 -24.79
N LYS A 41 8.16 -5.02 -26.13
CA LYS A 41 8.26 -6.16 -27.05
C LYS A 41 9.58 -6.90 -26.89
N MET A 42 10.71 -6.19 -26.78
CA MET A 42 12.02 -6.85 -26.60
C MET A 42 12.07 -7.68 -25.31
N LEU A 43 11.53 -7.14 -24.22
CA LEU A 43 11.49 -7.84 -22.94
C LEU A 43 10.50 -9.01 -22.96
N HIS A 44 9.38 -8.86 -23.67
CA HIS A 44 8.40 -9.90 -23.89
C HIS A 44 8.98 -11.07 -24.70
N ASP A 45 9.52 -10.79 -25.89
CA ASP A 45 10.13 -11.80 -26.77
C ASP A 45 11.27 -12.54 -26.06
N TRP A 46 12.14 -11.80 -25.35
CA TRP A 46 13.19 -12.41 -24.51
C TRP A 46 12.61 -13.29 -23.40
N GLY A 47 11.49 -12.88 -22.80
CA GLY A 47 10.81 -13.60 -21.72
C GLY A 47 10.12 -14.88 -22.21
N GLU A 48 9.60 -14.89 -23.44
CA GLU A 48 9.06 -16.09 -24.08
C GLU A 48 10.17 -17.11 -24.37
N GLU A 49 11.32 -16.65 -24.86
CA GLU A 49 12.50 -17.50 -25.08
C GLU A 49 13.10 -18.02 -23.77
N ASN A 50 13.01 -17.23 -22.69
CA ASN A 50 13.68 -17.49 -21.41
C ASN A 50 12.70 -17.47 -20.21
N MET A 51 11.64 -18.28 -20.28
CA MET A 51 10.53 -18.27 -19.32
C MET A 51 10.97 -18.32 -17.85
N MET A 52 11.91 -19.21 -17.50
CA MET A 52 12.41 -19.35 -16.12
C MET A 52 13.19 -18.10 -15.66
N LEU A 53 14.04 -17.54 -16.53
CA LEU A 53 14.82 -16.34 -16.20
C LEU A 53 13.92 -15.12 -16.05
N SER A 54 12.89 -15.00 -16.90
CA SER A 54 11.88 -13.94 -16.79
C SER A 54 11.12 -14.02 -15.47
N PHE A 55 10.65 -15.22 -15.08
CA PHE A 55 10.02 -15.45 -13.79
C PHE A 55 10.95 -15.10 -12.61
N CYS A 56 12.20 -15.54 -12.66
CA CYS A 56 13.20 -15.23 -11.65
C CYS A 56 13.47 -13.72 -11.55
N LEU A 57 13.66 -13.04 -12.68
CA LEU A 57 13.91 -11.59 -12.73
C LEU A 57 12.75 -10.82 -12.10
N GLN A 58 11.52 -11.12 -12.50
CA GLN A 58 10.32 -10.48 -11.98
C GLN A 58 10.16 -10.74 -10.47
N THR A 59 10.41 -11.97 -10.02
CA THR A 59 10.36 -12.33 -8.61
C THR A 59 11.40 -11.57 -7.78
N VAL A 60 12.65 -11.49 -8.27
CA VAL A 60 13.74 -10.76 -7.62
C VAL A 60 13.42 -9.28 -7.51
N VAL A 61 12.86 -8.65 -8.56
CA VAL A 61 12.49 -7.24 -8.52
C VAL A 61 11.36 -6.98 -7.52
N TYR A 62 10.31 -7.81 -7.48
CA TYR A 62 9.25 -7.63 -6.47
C TYR A 62 9.74 -7.84 -5.04
N LEU A 63 10.59 -8.84 -4.80
CA LEU A 63 11.23 -9.03 -3.49
C LEU A 63 12.12 -7.82 -3.14
N GLY A 64 12.84 -7.29 -4.13
CA GLY A 64 13.63 -6.07 -4.00
C GLY A 64 12.79 -4.87 -3.57
N VAL A 65 11.60 -4.67 -4.16
CA VAL A 65 10.66 -3.61 -3.75
C VAL A 65 10.22 -3.79 -2.29
N ILE A 66 9.87 -5.01 -1.88
CA ILE A 66 9.45 -5.30 -0.50
C ILE A 66 10.58 -5.00 0.49
N VAL A 67 11.80 -5.47 0.19
CA VAL A 67 12.98 -5.20 1.03
C VAL A 67 13.27 -3.70 1.08
N ALA A 68 13.21 -3.00 -0.05
CA ALA A 68 13.43 -1.56 -0.12
C ALA A 68 12.36 -0.77 0.66
N ALA A 69 11.11 -1.22 0.67
CA ALA A 69 10.05 -0.63 1.47
C ALA A 69 10.33 -0.76 2.97
N PHE A 70 10.84 -1.91 3.42
CA PHE A 70 11.27 -2.09 4.82
C PHE A 70 12.47 -1.22 5.17
N LEU A 71 13.46 -1.08 4.28
CA LEU A 71 14.60 -0.19 4.47
C LEU A 71 14.16 1.27 4.60
N MET A 72 13.27 1.72 3.70
CA MET A 72 12.69 3.06 3.71
C MET A 72 11.95 3.33 5.02
N GLY A 73 11.04 2.43 5.44
CA GLY A 73 10.31 2.56 6.69
C GLY A 73 11.21 2.55 7.92
N ALA A 74 12.24 1.70 7.95
CA ALA A 74 13.21 1.65 9.04
C ALA A 74 14.05 2.94 9.12
N ALA A 75 14.46 3.51 7.98
CA ALA A 75 15.20 4.77 7.91
C ALA A 75 14.34 5.94 8.41
N ALA A 76 13.08 5.99 7.98
CA ALA A 76 12.06 6.92 8.44
C ALA A 76 11.90 6.88 9.98
N TRP A 77 11.72 5.68 10.55
CA TRP A 77 11.58 5.51 12.00
C TRP A 77 12.87 5.82 12.77
N ARG A 78 14.03 5.50 12.21
CA ARG A 78 15.33 5.85 12.80
C ARG A 78 15.49 7.36 12.90
N TRP A 79 15.17 8.10 11.84
CA TRP A 79 15.25 9.56 11.85
C TRP A 79 14.35 10.17 12.93
N LEU A 80 13.18 9.57 13.18
CA LEU A 80 12.24 10.10 14.18
C LEU A 80 12.59 9.73 15.63
N THR A 81 13.23 8.58 15.86
CA THR A 81 13.41 8.03 17.22
C THR A 81 14.86 7.97 17.69
N ASP A 82 15.82 8.26 16.81
CA ASP A 82 17.27 8.13 17.03
C ASP A 82 17.74 6.75 17.55
N LYS A 83 16.87 5.73 17.49
CA LYS A 83 17.16 4.35 17.90
C LYS A 83 18.03 3.65 16.83
N PRO A 84 18.80 2.61 17.20
CA PRO A 84 19.67 1.91 16.25
C PRO A 84 18.89 1.28 15.09
N PHE A 85 19.43 1.41 13.87
CA PHE A 85 18.75 1.01 12.62
C PHE A 85 18.27 -0.44 12.65
N GLY A 86 19.12 -1.40 13.04
CA GLY A 86 18.73 -2.82 13.08
C GLY A 86 17.56 -3.12 14.01
N ARG A 87 17.41 -2.36 15.11
CA ARG A 87 16.25 -2.48 16.01
C ARG A 87 14.98 -1.96 15.33
N MET A 88 15.06 -0.80 14.67
CA MET A 88 13.92 -0.22 13.96
C MET A 88 13.51 -1.08 12.77
N MET A 89 14.48 -1.62 12.02
CA MET A 89 14.22 -2.56 10.93
C MET A 89 13.47 -3.80 11.42
N LYS A 90 13.97 -4.48 12.47
CA LYS A 90 13.29 -5.65 13.03
C LYS A 90 11.87 -5.34 13.47
N ARG A 91 11.66 -4.24 14.19
CA ARG A 91 10.33 -3.84 14.66
C ARG A 91 9.40 -3.50 13.48
N PHE A 92 9.86 -2.70 12.53
CA PHE A 92 9.07 -2.30 11.37
C PHE A 92 8.68 -3.51 10.51
N THR A 93 9.62 -4.41 10.22
CA THR A 93 9.34 -5.66 9.49
C THR A 93 8.36 -6.54 10.25
N THR A 94 8.50 -6.69 11.57
CA THR A 94 7.59 -7.54 12.38
C THR A 94 6.16 -7.01 12.36
N ILE A 95 5.96 -5.70 12.57
CA ILE A 95 4.60 -5.13 12.60
C ILE A 95 3.97 -5.14 11.20
N TYR A 96 4.75 -4.87 10.15
CA TYR A 96 4.25 -4.84 8.78
C TYR A 96 3.90 -6.25 8.27
N LEU A 97 4.72 -7.26 8.59
CA LEU A 97 4.39 -8.67 8.34
C LEU A 97 3.15 -9.11 9.11
N ALA A 98 3.02 -8.72 10.39
CA ALA A 98 1.83 -9.02 11.18
C ALA A 98 0.58 -8.37 10.56
N SER A 99 0.67 -7.11 10.12
CA SER A 99 -0.44 -6.47 9.41
C SER A 99 -0.76 -7.15 8.08
N ALA A 100 0.27 -7.56 7.32
CA ALA A 100 0.09 -8.23 6.03
C ALA A 100 -0.56 -9.61 6.20
N VAL A 101 -0.17 -10.38 7.22
CA VAL A 101 -0.80 -11.68 7.54
C VAL A 101 -2.26 -11.50 7.95
N VAL A 102 -2.56 -10.52 8.82
CA VAL A 102 -3.95 -10.24 9.22
C VAL A 102 -4.77 -9.80 8.01
N SER A 103 -4.27 -8.89 7.18
CA SER A 103 -4.93 -8.49 5.94
C SER A 103 -5.14 -9.67 5.00
N PHE A 104 -4.12 -10.52 4.80
CA PHE A 104 -4.22 -11.71 3.96
C PHE A 104 -5.29 -12.69 4.46
N VAL A 105 -5.30 -13.00 5.75
CA VAL A 105 -6.29 -13.91 6.35
C VAL A 105 -7.72 -13.35 6.18
N VAL A 106 -7.90 -12.05 6.42
CA VAL A 106 -9.22 -11.40 6.29
C VAL A 106 -9.66 -11.38 4.83
N THR A 107 -8.77 -11.01 3.89
CA THR A 107 -9.08 -11.02 2.45
C THR A 107 -9.37 -12.43 1.96
N PHE A 108 -8.56 -13.43 2.34
CA PHE A 108 -8.77 -14.83 1.99
C PHE A 108 -10.11 -15.34 2.51
N ALA A 109 -10.43 -15.11 3.79
CA ALA A 109 -11.71 -15.50 4.37
C ALA A 109 -12.90 -14.83 3.67
N ALA A 110 -12.77 -13.53 3.33
CA ALA A 110 -13.81 -12.81 2.61
C ALA A 110 -13.99 -13.33 1.18
N THR A 111 -12.90 -13.59 0.45
CA THR A 111 -12.98 -14.19 -0.89
C THR A 111 -13.54 -15.60 -0.85
N PHE A 112 -13.16 -16.41 0.14
CA PHE A 112 -13.67 -17.77 0.31
C PHE A 112 -15.18 -17.75 0.58
N ALA A 113 -15.64 -16.89 1.50
CA ALA A 113 -17.07 -16.72 1.78
C ALA A 113 -17.85 -16.27 0.54
N LEU A 114 -17.29 -15.35 -0.26
CA LEU A 114 -17.85 -14.91 -1.54
C LEU A 114 -17.96 -16.05 -2.55
N THR A 115 -16.90 -16.86 -2.70
CA THR A 115 -16.91 -18.01 -3.59
C THR A 115 -17.93 -19.06 -3.14
N CYS A 116 -18.03 -19.35 -1.84
CA CYS A 116 -19.06 -20.25 -1.30
C CYS A 116 -20.47 -19.72 -1.57
N PHE A 117 -20.71 -18.43 -1.35
CA PHE A 117 -22.00 -17.81 -1.65
C PHE A 117 -22.36 -17.91 -3.14
N TYR A 118 -21.41 -17.60 -4.02
CA TYR A 118 -21.59 -17.72 -5.47
C TYR A 118 -21.87 -19.16 -5.91
N LEU A 119 -21.10 -20.13 -5.40
CA LEU A 119 -21.28 -21.55 -5.73
C LEU A 119 -22.65 -22.05 -5.26
N THR A 120 -23.08 -21.64 -4.06
CA THR A 120 -24.40 -22.03 -3.51
C THR A 120 -25.53 -21.42 -4.32
N ALA A 121 -25.43 -20.14 -4.70
CA ALA A 121 -26.42 -19.46 -5.53
C ALA A 121 -26.51 -20.03 -6.96
N PHE A 122 -25.37 -20.43 -7.53
CA PHE A 122 -25.31 -21.09 -8.84
C PHE A 122 -25.95 -22.48 -8.78
N LEU A 123 -25.63 -23.28 -7.75
CA LEU A 123 -26.18 -24.62 -7.56
C LEU A 123 -27.70 -24.59 -7.29
N THR A 124 -28.19 -23.67 -6.46
CA THR A 124 -29.64 -23.54 -6.19
C THR A 124 -30.42 -23.04 -7.40
N ALA A 125 -29.86 -22.12 -8.20
CA ALA A 125 -30.46 -21.70 -9.47
C ALA A 125 -30.51 -22.85 -10.49
N SER A 126 -29.47 -23.66 -10.58
CA SER A 126 -29.43 -24.84 -11.46
C SER A 126 -30.38 -25.96 -11.03
N GLY A 127 -30.64 -26.11 -9.72
CA GLY A 127 -31.63 -27.06 -9.19
C GLY A 127 -33.08 -26.66 -9.43
N SER A 128 -33.35 -25.35 -9.55
CA SER A 128 -34.68 -24.83 -9.93
C SER A 128 -34.96 -24.83 -11.44
N ALA A 129 -33.94 -25.04 -12.27
CA ALA A 129 -34.06 -25.04 -13.74
C ALA A 129 -34.53 -26.39 -14.32
N ALA A 130 -34.73 -27.42 -13.50
CA ALA A 130 -35.28 -28.70 -13.95
C ALA A 130 -36.78 -28.63 -14.37
N THR A 131 -37.41 -27.45 -14.34
CA THR A 131 -38.82 -27.28 -14.75
C THR A 131 -39.09 -26.07 -15.67
N ALA A 132 -38.08 -25.46 -16.31
CA ALA A 132 -38.35 -24.41 -17.29
C ALA A 132 -37.32 -24.39 -18.42
N ASP A 133 -37.78 -24.78 -19.60
CA ASP A 133 -37.07 -24.60 -20.86
C ASP A 133 -36.66 -23.14 -21.06
N SER A 134 -35.50 -22.95 -21.71
CA SER A 134 -35.00 -21.70 -22.28
C SER A 134 -34.57 -20.55 -21.34
N ALA A 135 -33.28 -20.55 -20.96
CA ALA A 135 -32.33 -19.49 -21.31
C ALA A 135 -30.95 -19.86 -20.73
N ALA A 136 -30.06 -20.35 -21.58
CA ALA A 136 -28.69 -20.62 -21.23
C ALA A 136 -27.96 -19.30 -20.85
N GLY A 137 -27.39 -19.26 -19.65
CA GLY A 137 -26.05 -18.69 -19.48
C GLY A 137 -25.88 -17.26 -18.97
N SER A 138 -26.90 -16.55 -18.46
CA SER A 138 -26.70 -15.26 -17.79
C SER A 138 -27.13 -15.31 -16.32
N PRO A 139 -26.22 -15.05 -15.34
CA PRO A 139 -26.65 -14.87 -13.96
C PRO A 139 -27.63 -13.69 -13.92
N SER A 140 -28.76 -13.87 -13.22
CA SER A 140 -29.77 -12.81 -13.10
C SER A 140 -29.13 -11.53 -12.53
N LEU A 141 -29.61 -10.35 -12.97
CA LEU A 141 -29.14 -9.04 -12.50
C LEU A 141 -29.07 -8.96 -10.96
N LEU A 142 -29.99 -9.64 -10.27
CA LEU A 142 -30.03 -9.73 -8.82
C LEU A 142 -28.78 -10.42 -8.24
N ILE A 143 -28.35 -11.54 -8.83
CA ILE A 143 -27.13 -12.26 -8.40
C ILE A 143 -25.88 -11.40 -8.62
N ILE A 144 -25.81 -10.68 -9.75
CA ILE A 144 -24.69 -9.76 -10.04
C ILE A 144 -24.64 -8.62 -9.03
N VAL A 145 -25.79 -7.99 -8.71
CA VAL A 145 -25.87 -6.88 -7.75
C VAL A 145 -25.53 -7.35 -6.33
N LEU A 146 -26.04 -8.49 -5.88
CA LEU A 146 -25.69 -9.06 -4.57
C LEU A 146 -24.20 -9.39 -4.48
N PHE A 147 -23.61 -9.92 -5.56
CA PHE A 147 -22.19 -10.22 -5.62
C PHE A 147 -21.33 -8.94 -5.56
N ALA A 148 -21.70 -7.90 -6.30
CA ALA A 148 -21.03 -6.60 -6.25
C ALA A 148 -21.12 -5.98 -4.83
N LEU A 149 -22.29 -6.01 -4.20
CA LEU A 149 -22.47 -5.55 -2.81
C LEU A 149 -21.62 -6.35 -1.82
N ALA A 150 -21.53 -7.66 -2.00
CA ALA A 150 -20.73 -8.53 -1.14
C ALA A 150 -19.21 -8.26 -1.31
N ILE A 151 -18.74 -7.97 -2.53
CA ILE A 151 -17.36 -7.52 -2.77
C ILE A 151 -17.10 -6.17 -2.07
N VAL A 152 -18.02 -5.21 -2.20
CA VAL A 152 -17.90 -3.91 -1.53
C VAL A 152 -17.88 -4.08 0.00
N ALA A 153 -18.74 -4.93 0.55
CA ALA A 153 -18.76 -5.23 1.98
C ALA A 153 -17.46 -5.91 2.45
N ALA A 154 -16.96 -6.90 1.69
CA ALA A 154 -15.71 -7.59 1.97
C ALA A 154 -14.50 -6.63 1.96
N THR A 155 -14.43 -5.74 0.97
CA THR A 155 -13.36 -4.75 0.87
C THR A 155 -13.44 -3.71 1.99
N ALA A 156 -14.63 -3.23 2.32
CA ALA A 156 -14.85 -2.35 3.47
C ALA A 156 -14.45 -3.00 4.80
N LEU A 157 -14.74 -4.30 4.98
CA LEU A 157 -14.32 -5.06 6.16
C LEU A 157 -12.79 -5.20 6.23
N CYS A 158 -12.12 -5.47 5.11
CA CYS A 158 -10.66 -5.50 5.04
C CYS A 158 -10.04 -4.16 5.43
N MET A 159 -10.60 -3.04 4.96
CA MET A 159 -10.18 -1.70 5.37
C MET A 159 -10.42 -1.47 6.87
N ALA A 160 -11.59 -1.86 7.39
CA ALA A 160 -11.91 -1.73 8.80
C ALA A 160 -10.92 -2.48 9.72
N VAL A 161 -10.51 -3.70 9.36
CA VAL A 161 -9.57 -4.50 10.16
C VAL A 161 -8.13 -4.03 10.05
N SER A 162 -7.75 -3.40 8.93
CA SER A 162 -6.39 -2.86 8.74
C SER A 162 -6.16 -1.50 9.40
N LEU A 163 -7.20 -0.66 9.54
CA LEU A 163 -7.11 0.68 10.14
C LEU A 163 -6.49 0.73 11.56
N PRO A 164 -6.81 -0.18 12.50
CA PRO A 164 -6.19 -0.21 13.82
C PRO A 164 -4.66 -0.36 13.80
N PHE A 165 -4.07 -0.89 12.73
CA PHE A 165 -2.61 -0.96 12.59
C PHE A 165 -1.96 0.43 12.44
N ALA A 166 -2.70 1.44 11.98
CA ALA A 166 -2.22 2.82 11.96
C ALA A 166 -1.97 3.38 13.37
N TYR A 167 -2.70 2.88 14.38
CA TYR A 167 -2.46 3.19 15.79
C TYR A 167 -1.45 2.22 16.44
N LEU A 168 -1.51 0.93 16.11
CA LEU A 168 -0.59 -0.07 16.68
C LEU A 168 0.87 0.14 16.25
N THR A 169 1.09 0.63 15.02
CA THR A 169 2.43 0.82 14.46
C THR A 169 3.24 1.85 15.27
N PRO A 170 2.77 3.10 15.48
CA PRO A 170 3.49 4.04 16.33
C PRO A 170 3.69 3.55 17.76
N LYS A 171 2.68 2.90 18.36
CA LYS A 171 2.78 2.32 19.71
C LYS A 171 3.92 1.31 19.83
N TYR A 172 4.02 0.38 18.89
CA TYR A 172 5.06 -0.64 18.89
C TYR A 172 6.46 -0.06 18.60
N MET A 173 6.54 0.95 17.74
CA MET A 173 7.80 1.55 17.34
C MET A 173 8.39 2.45 18.43
N LEU A 174 7.54 3.23 19.11
CA LEU A 174 7.93 4.14 20.18
C LEU A 174 8.23 3.44 21.50
N GLN A 175 7.69 2.24 21.72
CA GLN A 175 7.86 1.43 22.93
C GLN A 175 9.30 1.40 23.48
N GLU A 176 9.44 1.60 24.79
CA GLU A 176 10.72 1.54 25.50
C GLU A 176 11.13 0.10 25.86
N LYS A 177 12.39 -0.10 26.23
CA LYS A 177 12.88 -1.44 26.65
C LYS A 177 12.23 -1.81 27.98
N GLY A 178 11.49 -2.92 28.01
CA GLY A 178 10.87 -3.47 29.23
C GLY A 178 9.36 -3.26 29.31
N GLU A 179 8.80 -2.38 28.49
CA GLU A 179 7.35 -2.21 28.38
C GLU A 179 6.72 -3.44 27.72
N LYS A 180 5.66 -4.01 28.30
CA LYS A 180 4.95 -5.16 27.71
C LYS A 180 3.90 -4.66 26.73
N LEU A 181 4.04 -5.03 25.45
CA LEU A 181 3.01 -4.73 24.46
C LEU A 181 1.77 -5.59 24.76
N ARG A 182 0.60 -4.96 24.87
CA ARG A 182 -0.69 -5.66 24.93
C ARG A 182 -1.39 -5.50 23.57
N PRO A 183 -1.03 -6.31 22.56
CA PRO A 183 -1.46 -6.09 21.17
C PRO A 183 -2.98 -6.06 21.04
N TRP A 184 -3.71 -6.94 21.74
CA TRP A 184 -5.17 -6.95 21.72
C TRP A 184 -5.80 -5.70 22.33
N LYS A 185 -5.28 -5.21 23.47
CA LYS A 185 -5.77 -3.98 24.11
C LYS A 185 -5.52 -2.77 23.21
N SER A 186 -4.34 -2.70 22.61
CA SER A 186 -3.96 -1.65 21.66
C SER A 186 -4.80 -1.70 20.38
N PHE A 187 -5.04 -2.90 19.83
CA PHE A 187 -5.86 -3.10 18.64
C PHE A 187 -7.31 -2.67 18.91
N LYS A 188 -7.88 -3.05 20.05
CA LYS A 188 -9.22 -2.61 20.49
C LYS A 188 -9.29 -1.09 20.70
N CYS A 189 -8.22 -0.48 21.23
CA CYS A 189 -8.13 0.98 21.36
C CYS A 189 -8.13 1.67 19.98
N GLY A 190 -7.37 1.13 19.02
CA GLY A 190 -7.40 1.59 17.62
C GLY A 190 -8.79 1.46 17.01
N PHE A 191 -9.48 0.34 17.28
CA PHE A 191 -10.87 0.11 16.84
C PHE A 191 -11.84 1.18 17.38
N ARG A 192 -11.72 1.53 18.67
CA ARG A 192 -12.55 2.57 19.30
C ARG A 192 -12.33 3.96 18.67
N HIS A 193 -11.13 4.24 18.16
CA HIS A 193 -10.79 5.51 17.51
C HIS A 193 -10.76 5.43 15.99
N MET A 194 -11.39 4.41 15.38
CA MET A 194 -11.40 4.23 13.93
C MET A 194 -11.90 5.44 13.17
N GLY A 195 -12.93 6.14 13.68
CA GLY A 195 -13.42 7.36 13.04
C GLY A 195 -12.35 8.46 12.94
N SER A 196 -11.48 8.61 13.95
CA SER A 196 -10.38 9.58 13.93
C SER A 196 -9.27 9.15 12.98
N ILE A 197 -8.89 7.87 13.03
CA ILE A 197 -7.88 7.26 12.14
C ILE A 197 -8.31 7.34 10.68
N PHE A 198 -9.58 7.05 10.40
CA PHE A 198 -10.17 7.14 9.07
C PHE A 198 -10.19 8.58 8.57
N LYS A 199 -10.69 9.53 9.37
CA LYS A 199 -10.68 10.96 9.00
C LYS A 199 -9.28 11.46 8.64
N MET A 200 -8.27 11.06 9.42
CA MET A 200 -6.88 11.40 9.17
C MET A 200 -6.38 10.81 7.85
N GLY A 201 -6.66 9.53 7.60
CA GLY A 201 -6.29 8.86 6.36
C GLY A 201 -6.97 9.44 5.14
N PHE A 202 -8.29 9.67 5.22
CA PHE A 202 -9.09 10.26 4.15
C PHE A 202 -8.58 11.66 3.78
N LEU A 203 -8.48 12.57 4.76
CA LEU A 203 -7.98 13.92 4.52
C LEU A 203 -6.53 13.92 4.01
N GLY A 204 -5.68 13.05 4.57
CA GLY A 204 -4.28 12.93 4.16
C GLY A 204 -4.15 12.41 2.74
N SER A 205 -4.97 11.43 2.36
CA SER A 205 -5.02 10.88 1.01
C SER A 205 -5.50 11.90 -0.01
N LEU A 206 -6.42 12.81 0.35
CA LEU A 206 -6.87 13.89 -0.51
C LEU A 206 -5.73 14.87 -0.81
N VAL A 207 -4.95 15.25 0.22
CA VAL A 207 -3.75 16.09 0.03
C VAL A 207 -2.71 15.39 -0.85
N ILE A 208 -2.46 14.10 -0.61
CA ILE A 208 -1.54 13.30 -1.42
C ILE A 208 -2.05 13.14 -2.85
N LEU A 209 -3.36 13.02 -3.07
CA LEU A 209 -3.96 12.93 -4.40
C LEU A 209 -3.67 14.20 -5.20
N VAL A 210 -3.93 15.38 -4.61
CA VAL A 210 -3.66 16.68 -5.26
C VAL A 210 -2.17 16.84 -5.57
N ALA A 211 -1.29 16.57 -4.60
CA ALA A 211 0.16 16.63 -4.83
C ALA A 211 0.65 15.57 -5.82
N GLY A 212 0.02 14.39 -5.79
CA GLY A 212 0.31 13.26 -6.65
C GLY A 212 -0.01 13.53 -8.11
N ILE A 213 -1.11 14.23 -8.43
CA ILE A 213 -1.48 14.57 -9.82
C ILE A 213 -0.30 15.24 -10.53
N LEU A 214 0.37 16.21 -9.88
CA LEU A 214 1.51 16.91 -10.47
C LEU A 214 2.70 15.98 -10.77
N ILE A 215 2.91 14.95 -9.94
CA ILE A 215 3.98 13.95 -10.11
C ILE A 215 3.58 12.88 -11.12
N TYR A 216 2.29 12.51 -11.18
CA TYR A 216 1.78 11.49 -12.07
C TYR A 216 1.61 11.99 -13.50
N ILE A 217 1.45 13.30 -13.76
CA ILE A 217 1.41 13.85 -15.14
C ILE A 217 2.67 13.46 -15.95
N PRO A 218 3.91 13.79 -15.52
CA PRO A 218 5.10 13.41 -16.28
C PRO A 218 5.29 11.89 -16.35
N LEU A 219 4.90 11.15 -15.31
CA LEU A 219 4.93 9.68 -15.34
C LEU A 219 3.94 9.11 -16.35
N ALA A 220 2.73 9.66 -16.46
CA ALA A 220 1.72 9.25 -17.42
C ALA A 220 2.15 9.56 -18.86
N ILE A 221 2.84 10.68 -19.09
CA ILE A 221 3.43 10.99 -20.40
C ILE A 221 4.49 9.95 -20.77
N LEU A 222 5.38 9.58 -19.83
CA LEU A 222 6.41 8.55 -20.07
C LEU A 222 5.80 7.18 -20.36
N ILE A 223 4.82 6.75 -19.56
CA ILE A 223 4.10 5.49 -19.76
C ILE A 223 3.36 5.52 -21.10
N GLY A 224 2.65 6.61 -21.40
CA GLY A 224 1.94 6.79 -22.67
C GLY A 224 2.87 6.70 -23.87
N ALA A 225 4.01 7.40 -23.83
CA ALA A 225 5.03 7.33 -24.87
C ALA A 225 5.58 5.91 -25.06
N GLN A 226 5.86 5.19 -23.96
CA GLN A 226 6.30 3.80 -24.03
C GLN A 226 5.21 2.90 -24.64
N VAL A 227 3.96 3.00 -24.16
CA VAL A 227 2.85 2.19 -24.68
C VAL A 227 2.63 2.45 -26.17
N SER A 228 2.53 3.72 -26.58
CA SER A 228 2.31 4.08 -27.99
C SER A 228 3.44 3.58 -28.89
N ALA A 229 4.70 3.74 -28.49
CA ALA A 229 5.82 3.26 -29.27
C ALA A 229 5.81 1.74 -29.43
N GLN A 230 5.46 1.01 -28.36
CA GLN A 230 5.43 -0.45 -28.37
C GLN A 230 4.24 -1.00 -29.15
N MET A 231 3.09 -0.33 -29.12
CA MET A 231 1.93 -0.68 -29.96
C MET A 231 2.28 -0.59 -31.45
N GLY A 232 2.93 0.49 -31.91
CA GLY A 232 3.40 0.58 -33.30
C GLY A 232 4.40 -0.52 -33.65
N THR A 233 5.32 -0.86 -32.74
CA THR A 233 6.25 -1.99 -32.95
C THR A 233 5.53 -3.35 -33.04
N LEU A 234 4.41 -3.53 -32.35
CA LEU A 234 3.58 -4.74 -32.50
C LEU A 234 2.87 -4.80 -33.86
N GLU A 235 2.55 -3.64 -34.45
CA GLU A 235 1.97 -3.54 -35.79
C GLU A 235 3.01 -3.69 -36.92
N GLY A 236 4.30 -3.80 -36.58
CA GLY A 236 5.40 -4.03 -37.52
C GLY A 236 6.28 -2.82 -37.78
N ASP A 237 5.98 -1.67 -37.17
CA ASP A 237 6.81 -0.48 -37.30
C ASP A 237 8.16 -0.64 -36.57
N PRO A 238 9.23 0.04 -37.04
CA PRO A 238 10.46 0.15 -36.26
C PRO A 238 10.21 0.74 -34.87
N VAL A 239 11.10 0.44 -33.92
CA VAL A 239 11.03 1.04 -32.58
C VAL A 239 11.10 2.56 -32.69
N GLY A 240 10.00 3.23 -32.37
CA GLY A 240 9.85 4.69 -32.50
C GLY A 240 10.53 5.50 -31.39
N THR A 241 11.07 4.84 -30.35
CA THR A 241 11.75 5.50 -29.23
C THR A 241 13.26 5.56 -29.44
N PRO A 242 13.93 6.65 -28.99
CA PRO A 242 15.39 6.72 -28.97
C PRO A 242 16.01 5.61 -28.11
N SER A 243 17.23 5.18 -28.44
CA SER A 243 17.94 4.13 -27.70
C SER A 243 18.14 4.43 -26.21
N TYR A 244 18.23 5.70 -25.82
CA TYR A 244 18.35 6.13 -24.43
C TYR A 244 17.01 6.21 -23.67
N PHE A 245 15.87 6.02 -24.36
CA PHE A 245 14.54 6.23 -23.77
C PHE A 245 14.29 5.31 -22.56
N THR A 246 14.74 4.05 -22.60
CA THR A 246 14.63 3.13 -21.46
C THR A 246 15.34 3.65 -20.22
N PHE A 247 16.57 4.15 -20.37
CA PHE A 247 17.32 4.73 -19.26
C PHE A 247 16.64 5.99 -18.72
N LEU A 248 16.17 6.86 -19.63
CA LEU A 248 15.41 8.06 -19.27
C LEU A 248 14.13 7.69 -18.51
N PHE A 249 13.37 6.71 -18.98
CA PHE A 249 12.14 6.23 -18.34
C PHE A 249 12.40 5.80 -16.91
N ILE A 250 13.41 4.94 -16.68
CA ILE A 250 13.73 4.42 -15.35
C ILE A 250 14.21 5.55 -14.42
N ILE A 251 15.13 6.40 -14.88
CA ILE A 251 15.71 7.48 -14.06
C ILE A 251 14.66 8.51 -13.69
N VAL A 252 13.88 9.00 -14.67
CA VAL A 252 12.86 10.02 -14.42
C VAL A 252 11.74 9.45 -13.54
N THR A 253 11.31 8.21 -13.79
CA THR A 253 10.34 7.53 -12.92
C THR A 253 10.87 7.40 -11.49
N ALA A 254 12.12 7.01 -11.30
CA ALA A 254 12.73 6.92 -9.98
C ALA A 254 12.78 8.29 -9.27
N LEU A 255 13.14 9.37 -9.96
CA LEU A 255 13.15 10.72 -9.37
C LEU A 255 11.74 11.18 -8.97
N LEU A 256 10.73 10.93 -9.80
CA LEU A 256 9.33 11.24 -9.48
C LEU A 256 8.85 10.46 -8.27
N LEU A 257 9.12 9.15 -8.22
CA LEU A 257 8.76 8.28 -7.11
C LEU A 257 9.53 8.60 -5.83
N PHE A 258 10.76 9.09 -5.93
CA PHE A 258 11.55 9.55 -4.79
C PHE A 258 10.90 10.75 -4.11
N ILE A 259 10.46 11.74 -4.90
CA ILE A 259 9.71 12.90 -4.38
C ILE A 259 8.38 12.43 -3.78
N PHE A 260 7.67 11.54 -4.47
CA PHE A 260 6.40 10.99 -3.99
C PHE A 260 6.57 10.20 -2.67
N ALA A 261 7.67 9.48 -2.49
CA ALA A 261 7.95 8.75 -1.25
C ALA A 261 8.05 9.69 -0.04
N TYR A 262 8.62 10.91 -0.18
CA TYR A 262 8.61 11.90 0.89
C TYR A 262 7.21 12.46 1.18
N ILE A 263 6.37 12.61 0.16
CA ILE A 263 4.96 13.00 0.34
C ILE A 263 4.19 11.90 1.12
N LEU A 264 4.44 10.63 0.82
CA LEU A 264 3.88 9.51 1.60
C LEU A 264 4.42 9.50 3.04
N HIS A 265 5.71 9.82 3.21
CA HIS A 265 6.33 9.90 4.54
C HIS A 265 5.70 10.99 5.42
N TRP A 266 5.24 12.09 4.83
CA TRP A 266 4.45 13.10 5.54
C TRP A 266 3.16 12.54 6.15
N LEU A 267 2.41 11.76 5.38
CA LEU A 267 1.20 11.11 5.90
C LEU A 267 1.54 10.16 7.06
N PHE A 268 2.64 9.43 6.92
CA PHE A 268 3.12 8.54 7.95
C PHE A 268 3.46 9.27 9.26
N ILE A 269 4.20 10.40 9.23
CA ILE A 269 4.47 11.22 10.44
C ILE A 269 3.16 11.76 11.01
N SER A 270 2.24 12.16 10.14
CA SER A 270 0.90 12.58 10.49
C SER A 270 0.15 11.55 11.36
N TYR A 271 0.25 10.26 11.06
CA TYR A 271 -0.32 9.20 11.90
C TYR A 271 0.34 9.06 13.27
N ILE A 272 1.62 9.42 13.40
CA ILE A 272 2.33 9.38 14.69
C ILE A 272 1.81 10.48 15.62
N TYR A 273 1.59 11.68 15.09
CA TYR A 273 0.94 12.75 15.86
C TYR A 273 -0.50 12.39 16.24
N LEU A 274 -1.24 11.74 15.35
CA LEU A 274 -2.58 11.24 15.69
C LEU A 274 -2.52 10.22 16.83
N TYR A 275 -1.56 9.30 16.79
CA TYR A 275 -1.33 8.35 17.88
C TYR A 275 -1.10 9.07 19.23
N GLY A 276 -0.23 10.08 19.25
CA GLY A 276 0.02 10.89 20.45
C GLY A 276 -1.24 11.59 20.98
N SER A 277 -2.10 12.10 20.09
CA SER A 277 -3.39 12.67 20.47
C SER A 277 -4.31 11.63 21.11
N ILE A 278 -4.41 10.44 20.54
CA ILE A 278 -5.26 9.36 21.06
C ILE A 278 -4.79 8.90 22.45
N GLU A 279 -3.48 8.76 22.67
CA GLU A 279 -2.95 8.41 24.00
C GLU A 279 -3.25 9.49 25.03
N ASN A 280 -3.11 10.78 24.68
CA ASN A 280 -3.43 11.89 25.58
C ASN A 280 -4.92 11.89 25.97
N ASP A 281 -5.83 11.62 25.01
CA ASP A 281 -7.26 11.55 25.28
C ASP A 281 -7.61 10.36 26.19
N GLU A 282 -6.97 9.21 26.00
CA GLU A 282 -7.14 8.03 26.85
C GLU A 282 -6.59 8.22 28.26
N MET A 283 -5.46 8.91 28.40
CA MET A 283 -4.90 9.29 29.70
C MET A 283 -5.86 10.19 30.46
N LYS A 284 -6.30 11.30 29.85
CA LYS A 284 -7.27 12.22 30.47
C LYS A 284 -8.55 11.52 30.89
N LYS A 285 -9.06 10.62 30.05
CA LYS A 285 -10.24 9.82 30.37
C LYS A 285 -10.01 8.93 31.60
N THR A 286 -8.84 8.32 31.71
CA THR A 286 -8.48 7.48 32.86
C THR A 286 -8.32 8.30 34.14
N GLU A 287 -7.67 9.47 34.06
CA GLU A 287 -7.53 10.41 35.19
C GLU A 287 -8.88 10.91 35.70
N MET A 288 -9.80 11.29 34.79
CA MET A 288 -11.15 11.71 35.16
C MET A 288 -11.99 10.59 35.81
N LEU A 289 -11.76 9.33 35.43
CA LEU A 289 -12.43 8.19 36.06
C LEU A 289 -11.87 7.94 37.45
N ASN A 290 -10.55 8.01 37.61
CA ASN A 290 -9.89 7.83 38.91
C ASN A 290 -10.21 8.97 39.89
N ALA A 291 -10.42 10.20 39.41
CA ALA A 291 -10.80 11.35 40.23
C ALA A 291 -12.26 11.32 40.73
N LYS A 292 -13.09 10.40 40.21
CA LYS A 292 -14.49 10.21 40.62
C LYS A 292 -14.69 9.03 41.57
N CYS A 293 -13.64 8.26 41.84
CA CYS A 293 -13.60 7.17 42.81
C CYS A 293 -12.88 7.59 44.08
#